data_AF-A0A8T3QE92-F1
#
_entry.id   AF-A0A8T3QE92-F1
#
_cell.length_a   1.000
_cell.length_b   1.000
_cell.length_c   1.000
_cell.angle_alpha   90.00
_cell.angle_beta   90.00
_cell.angle_gamma   90.00
#
_symmetry.space_group_name_H-M   'P 1'
#
loop_
_entity.id
_entity.type
_entity.pdbx_description
1 polymer ?
#
loop_
_entity_poly.entity_id
_entity_poly.type
_entity_poly.pdbx_seq_one_letter_code
_entity_poly.pdbx_strand_id
1 'polypeptide(L)'
;MNDAQVKELLYQALETEIGGQQVYESAIACAQNSDLQEEWTKYLDETRTHEAILRETFGRIGLDPSIETPGRVVLRHKVQGLVQAMDMATEKGGPVAAQLVAAECVVEAETKDHQNWELIGQVSKQLDGDMAIALSEAHGKVEEEEDQHLYHTMGWARELWIESLGMPAVLPPPEEEKKVKTAIGAARAKESREEML
;
A
#
# COMPACT_ATOMS: atom_id res chain seq x y z
N MET A 1 10.65 -25.52 -4.60
CA MET A 1 10.66 -24.12 -4.16
C MET A 1 11.47 -24.00 -2.87
N ASN A 2 11.94 -22.81 -2.48
CA ASN A 2 12.57 -22.61 -1.18
C ASN A 2 11.50 -22.26 -0.12
N ASP A 3 11.03 -23.27 0.60
CA ASP A 3 9.90 -23.13 1.54
C ASP A 3 10.18 -22.13 2.67
N ALA A 4 11.43 -22.02 3.12
CA ALA A 4 11.80 -21.04 4.15
C ALA A 4 11.63 -19.60 3.65
N GLN A 5 11.95 -19.33 2.37
CA GLN A 5 11.78 -18.01 1.77
C GLN A 5 10.32 -17.70 1.44
N VAL A 6 9.52 -18.71 1.06
CA VAL A 6 8.06 -18.53 0.91
C VAL A 6 7.42 -18.14 2.23
N LYS A 7 7.75 -18.85 3.32
CA LYS A 7 7.24 -18.49 4.65
C LYS A 7 7.67 -17.10 5.07
N GLU A 8 8.94 -16.75 4.83
CA GLU A 8 9.45 -15.41 5.14
C GLU A 8 8.70 -14.31 4.37
N LEU A 9 8.41 -14.52 3.08
CA LEU A 9 7.57 -13.61 2.29
C LEU A 9 6.17 -13.44 2.92
N LEU A 10 5.51 -14.54 3.30
CA LEU A 10 4.18 -14.48 3.90
C LEU A 10 4.16 -13.77 5.26
N TYR A 11 5.18 -13.99 6.09
CA TYR A 11 5.33 -13.26 7.36
C TYR A 11 5.58 -11.77 7.13
N GLN A 12 6.36 -11.42 6.10
CA GLN A 12 6.58 -10.04 5.72
C GLN A 12 5.33 -9.38 5.15
N ALA A 13 4.53 -10.08 4.33
CA ALA A 13 3.24 -9.60 3.86
C ALA A 13 2.31 -9.27 5.04
N LEU A 14 2.18 -10.18 6.02
CA LEU A 14 1.34 -9.94 7.20
C LEU A 14 1.81 -8.73 8.02
N GLU A 15 3.13 -8.56 8.19
CA GLU A 15 3.64 -7.37 8.89
C GLU A 15 3.46 -6.08 8.06
N THR A 16 3.44 -6.19 6.73
CA THR A 16 3.19 -5.05 5.83
C THR A 16 1.76 -4.56 6.01
N GLU A 17 0.76 -5.44 6.01
CA GLU A 17 -0.65 -5.07 6.27
C GLU A 17 -0.86 -4.44 7.66
N ILE A 18 -0.26 -5.02 8.70
CA ILE A 18 -0.32 -4.49 10.08
C ILE A 18 0.36 -3.10 10.16
N GLY A 19 1.46 -2.93 9.41
CA GLY A 19 2.17 -1.68 9.34
C GLY A 19 1.46 -0.63 8.49
N GLY A 20 0.84 -1.04 7.39
CA GLY A 20 0.08 -0.21 6.47
C GLY A 20 -1.07 0.49 7.19
N GLN A 21 -1.76 -0.20 8.10
CA GLN A 21 -2.78 0.42 8.95
C GLN A 21 -2.24 1.60 9.77
N GLN A 22 -1.05 1.45 10.37
CA GLN A 22 -0.42 2.54 11.14
C GLN A 22 0.00 3.72 10.23
N VAL A 23 0.47 3.41 9.02
CA VAL A 23 0.82 4.42 8.01
C VAL A 23 -0.43 5.18 7.60
N TYR A 24 -1.52 4.50 7.25
CA TYR A 24 -2.77 5.14 6.87
C TYR A 24 -3.40 5.96 7.99
N GLU A 25 -3.45 5.45 9.22
CA GLU A 25 -3.96 6.21 10.37
C GLU A 25 -3.18 7.52 10.57
N SER A 26 -1.86 7.47 10.43
CA SER A 26 -0.98 8.65 10.51
C SER A 26 -1.17 9.60 9.31
N ALA A 27 -1.30 9.05 8.11
CA ALA A 27 -1.49 9.80 6.88
C ALA A 27 -2.84 10.55 6.87
N ILE A 28 -3.92 9.88 7.29
CA ILE A 28 -5.27 10.46 7.44
C ILE A 28 -5.26 11.64 8.42
N ALA A 29 -4.46 11.57 9.48
CA ALA A 29 -4.28 12.68 10.42
C ALA A 29 -3.50 13.86 9.82
N CYS A 30 -2.64 13.61 8.83
CA CYS A 30 -1.88 14.62 8.10
C CYS A 30 -2.65 15.24 6.93
N ALA A 31 -3.69 14.56 6.42
CA ALA A 31 -4.45 14.97 5.24
C ALA A 31 -5.11 16.36 5.44
N GLN A 32 -5.02 17.19 4.39
CA GLN A 32 -5.64 18.50 4.29
C GLN A 32 -6.71 18.54 3.18
N ASN A 33 -6.56 17.71 2.14
CA ASN A 33 -7.54 17.50 1.08
C ASN A 33 -8.59 16.48 1.53
N SER A 34 -9.88 16.82 1.43
CA SER A 34 -10.98 15.96 1.89
C SER A 34 -11.15 14.69 1.07
N ASP A 35 -10.95 14.78 -0.25
CA ASP A 35 -11.11 13.64 -1.16
C ASP A 35 -9.98 12.63 -0.91
N LEU A 36 -8.76 13.12 -0.68
CA LEU A 36 -7.63 12.29 -0.25
C LEU A 36 -7.90 11.61 1.10
N GLN A 37 -8.46 12.34 2.06
CA GLN A 37 -8.78 11.78 3.37
C GLN A 37 -9.84 10.67 3.26
N GLU A 38 -10.83 10.84 2.40
CA GLU A 38 -11.84 9.82 2.11
C GLU A 38 -11.21 8.58 1.48
N GLU A 39 -10.37 8.74 0.44
CA GLU A 39 -9.70 7.61 -0.22
C GLU A 39 -8.76 6.86 0.73
N TRP A 40 -7.93 7.54 1.52
CA TRP A 40 -7.08 6.86 2.51
C TRP A 40 -7.87 6.16 3.62
N THR A 41 -9.05 6.68 4.00
CA THR A 41 -9.93 6.00 4.95
C THR A 41 -10.46 4.69 4.38
N LYS A 42 -10.83 4.70 3.09
CA LYS A 42 -11.24 3.48 2.38
C LYS A 42 -10.09 2.49 2.28
N TYR A 43 -8.89 2.92 1.88
CA TYR A 43 -7.73 2.02 1.78
C TYR A 43 -7.37 1.41 3.14
N LEU A 44 -7.45 2.18 4.24
CA LEU A 44 -7.29 1.64 5.60
C LEU A 44 -8.25 0.48 5.91
N ASP A 45 -9.51 0.58 5.48
CA ASP A 45 -10.50 -0.48 5.70
C ASP A 45 -10.24 -1.71 4.79
N GLU A 46 -9.72 -1.49 3.59
CA GLU A 46 -9.26 -2.54 2.68
C GLU A 46 -8.01 -3.26 3.26
N THR A 47 -6.98 -2.54 3.70
CA THR A 47 -5.78 -3.10 4.38
C THR A 47 -6.14 -3.93 5.62
N ARG A 48 -7.14 -3.51 6.42
CA ARG A 48 -7.67 -4.31 7.54
C ARG A 48 -8.28 -5.64 7.06
N THR A 49 -8.95 -5.61 5.91
CA THR A 49 -9.52 -6.80 5.28
C THR A 49 -8.42 -7.72 4.75
N HIS A 50 -7.37 -7.16 4.16
CA HIS A 50 -6.22 -7.91 3.66
C HIS A 50 -5.44 -8.60 4.78
N GLU A 51 -5.22 -7.92 5.92
CA GLU A 51 -4.67 -8.53 7.13
C GLU A 51 -5.49 -9.77 7.55
N ALA A 52 -6.83 -9.63 7.58
CA ALA A 52 -7.73 -10.72 7.94
C ALA A 52 -7.63 -11.90 6.95
N ILE A 53 -7.51 -11.62 5.65
CA ILE A 53 -7.31 -12.63 4.60
C ILE A 53 -5.98 -13.36 4.78
N LEU A 54 -4.88 -12.66 5.10
CA LEU A 54 -3.59 -13.31 5.37
C LEU A 54 -3.66 -14.18 6.64
N ARG A 55 -4.33 -13.73 7.70
CA ARG A 55 -4.52 -14.55 8.92
C ARG A 55 -5.34 -15.81 8.66
N GLU A 56 -6.41 -15.71 7.86
CA GLU A 56 -7.19 -16.88 7.43
C GLU A 56 -6.32 -17.85 6.63
N THR A 57 -5.56 -17.32 5.67
CA THR A 57 -4.61 -18.07 4.85
C THR A 57 -3.60 -18.82 5.71
N PHE A 58 -3.00 -18.15 6.71
CA PHE A 58 -2.06 -18.75 7.65
C PHE A 58 -2.68 -19.94 8.39
N GLY A 59 -3.91 -19.79 8.88
CA GLY A 59 -4.66 -20.87 9.53
C GLY A 59 -4.85 -22.09 8.63
N ARG A 60 -5.13 -21.88 7.34
CA ARG A 60 -5.33 -22.96 6.36
C ARG A 60 -4.04 -23.72 6.04
N ILE A 61 -2.91 -23.02 6.00
CA ILE A 61 -1.60 -23.61 5.64
C ILE A 61 -0.73 -23.96 6.85
N GLY A 62 -1.28 -23.85 8.07
CA GLY A 62 -0.62 -24.23 9.32
C GLY A 62 0.55 -23.32 9.73
N LEU A 63 0.49 -22.03 9.38
CA LEU A 63 1.41 -21.02 9.89
C LEU A 63 0.82 -20.31 11.11
N ASP A 64 1.68 -19.97 12.07
CA ASP A 64 1.30 -19.22 13.27
C ASP A 64 1.58 -17.73 13.04
N PRO A 65 0.55 -16.87 12.93
CA PRO A 65 0.73 -15.44 12.65
C PRO A 65 1.42 -14.66 13.78
N SER A 66 1.64 -15.27 14.95
CA SER A 66 2.38 -14.67 16.06
C SER A 66 3.90 -14.86 15.96
N ILE A 67 4.39 -15.68 15.02
CA ILE A 67 5.83 -15.90 14.86
C ILE A 67 6.51 -14.59 14.41
N GLU A 68 7.49 -14.18 15.19
CA GLU A 68 8.38 -13.06 14.90
C GLU A 68 9.58 -13.57 14.08
N THR A 69 9.68 -13.13 12.82
CA THR A 69 10.85 -13.42 11.98
C THR A 69 11.78 -12.20 11.89
N PRO A 70 13.06 -12.38 11.53
CA PRO A 70 13.96 -11.25 11.31
C PRO A 70 13.42 -10.22 10.30
N GLY A 71 12.75 -10.66 9.23
CA GLY A 71 12.17 -9.72 8.26
C GLY A 71 10.96 -8.96 8.79
N ARG A 72 10.13 -9.56 9.66
CA ARG A 72 9.06 -8.82 10.36
C ARG A 72 9.63 -7.71 11.25
N VAL A 73 10.69 -8.00 11.99
CA VAL A 73 11.37 -6.99 12.81
C VAL A 73 11.88 -5.83 11.93
N VAL A 74 12.47 -6.14 10.78
CA VAL A 74 12.96 -5.12 9.83
C VAL A 74 11.82 -4.32 9.22
N LEU A 75 10.72 -4.95 8.80
CA LEU A 75 9.57 -4.24 8.23
C LEU A 75 8.90 -3.34 9.25
N ARG A 76 8.69 -3.81 10.48
CA ARG A 76 8.17 -2.99 11.57
C ARG A 76 9.01 -1.75 11.81
N HIS A 77 10.34 -1.90 11.77
CA HIS A 77 11.24 -0.76 11.91
C HIS A 77 11.11 0.24 10.75
N LYS A 78 10.95 -0.23 9.51
CA LYS A 78 10.70 0.64 8.35
C LYS A 78 9.38 1.41 8.52
N VAL A 79 8.31 0.73 8.89
CA VAL A 79 6.99 1.32 9.14
C VAL A 79 7.07 2.40 10.23
N GLN A 80 7.77 2.13 11.34
CA GLN A 80 8.00 3.12 12.39
C GLN A 80 8.73 4.35 11.86
N GLY A 81 9.69 4.17 10.94
CA GLY A 81 10.37 5.28 10.26
C GLY A 81 9.42 6.14 9.43
N LEU A 82 8.49 5.53 8.70
CA LEU A 82 7.47 6.25 7.92
C LEU A 82 6.54 7.08 8.81
N VAL A 83 6.02 6.47 9.88
CA VAL A 83 5.18 7.17 10.86
C VAL A 83 5.94 8.34 11.51
N GLN A 84 7.18 8.10 11.93
CA GLN A 84 8.01 9.14 12.51
C GLN A 84 8.30 10.29 11.53
N ALA A 85 8.43 10.01 10.23
CA ALA A 85 8.62 11.04 9.22
C ALA A 85 7.40 11.99 9.15
N MET A 86 6.19 11.43 9.17
CA MET A 86 4.93 12.19 9.21
C MET A 86 4.80 13.03 10.49
N ASP A 87 5.16 12.47 11.65
CA ASP A 87 5.19 13.19 12.92
C ASP A 87 6.16 14.38 12.85
N MET A 88 7.38 14.15 12.36
CA MET A 88 8.40 15.19 12.22
C MET A 88 7.96 16.31 11.27
N ALA A 89 7.30 15.96 10.17
CA ALA A 89 6.76 16.93 9.22
C ALA A 89 5.63 17.76 9.84
N THR A 90 4.74 17.12 10.61
CA THR A 90 3.67 17.80 11.37
C THR A 90 4.24 18.79 12.37
N GLU A 91 5.23 18.39 13.17
CA GLU A 91 5.83 19.24 14.21
C GLU A 91 6.63 20.41 13.65
N LYS A 92 7.36 20.21 12.55
CA LYS A 92 8.40 21.17 12.08
C LYS A 92 8.09 21.84 10.75
N GLY A 93 7.37 21.16 9.87
CA GLY A 93 7.06 21.61 8.51
C GLY A 93 5.66 22.23 8.37
N GLY A 94 4.77 21.96 9.31
CA GLY A 94 3.38 22.43 9.29
C GLY A 94 2.48 21.58 8.36
N PRO A 95 1.18 21.92 8.25
CA PRO A 95 0.18 21.04 7.67
C PRO A 95 0.42 20.65 6.20
N VAL A 96 0.92 21.59 5.39
CA VAL A 96 1.23 21.33 3.97
C VAL A 96 2.37 20.31 3.83
N ALA A 97 3.45 20.50 4.62
CA ALA A 97 4.58 19.57 4.60
C ALA A 97 4.18 18.19 5.16
N ALA A 98 3.34 18.15 6.18
CA ALA A 98 2.80 16.91 6.74
C ALA A 98 2.04 16.10 5.70
N GLN A 99 1.12 16.72 4.95
CA GLN A 99 0.38 16.04 3.88
C GLN A 99 1.31 15.51 2.77
N LEU A 100 2.32 16.28 2.36
CA LEU A 100 3.27 15.84 1.33
C LEU A 100 4.08 14.62 1.78
N VAL A 101 4.64 14.68 2.99
CA VAL A 101 5.41 13.57 3.57
C VAL A 101 4.51 12.34 3.79
N ALA A 102 3.26 12.55 4.19
CA ALA A 102 2.30 11.46 4.30
C ALA A 102 2.06 10.77 2.95
N ALA A 103 1.86 11.54 1.87
CA ALA A 103 1.68 10.96 0.54
C ALA A 103 2.92 10.17 0.06
N GLU A 104 4.13 10.65 0.35
CA GLU A 104 5.37 9.92 0.08
C GLU A 104 5.46 8.63 0.89
N CYS A 105 5.16 8.69 2.19
CA CYS A 105 5.19 7.54 3.08
C CYS A 105 4.19 6.45 2.66
N VAL A 106 2.99 6.84 2.22
CA VAL A 106 2.01 5.89 1.69
C VAL A 106 2.55 5.26 0.40
N VAL A 107 3.15 6.01 -0.54
CA VAL A 107 3.77 5.40 -1.74
C VAL A 107 4.83 4.36 -1.37
N GLU A 108 5.68 4.64 -0.38
CA GLU A 108 6.70 3.68 0.06
C GLU A 108 6.10 2.41 0.69
N ALA A 109 5.04 2.56 1.48
CA ALA A 109 4.31 1.43 2.07
C ALA A 109 3.65 0.57 0.97
N GLU A 110 2.88 1.19 0.09
CA GLU A 110 2.17 0.52 -1.01
C GLU A 110 3.11 -0.16 -1.99
N THR A 111 4.28 0.44 -2.25
CA THR A 111 5.29 -0.20 -3.11
C THR A 111 5.77 -1.52 -2.52
N LYS A 112 5.90 -1.60 -1.18
CA LYS A 112 6.30 -2.84 -0.51
C LYS A 112 5.15 -3.85 -0.52
N ASP A 113 3.92 -3.41 -0.34
CA ASP A 113 2.78 -4.30 -0.21
C ASP A 113 2.37 -4.93 -1.54
N HIS A 114 2.22 -4.10 -2.58
CA HIS A 114 2.04 -4.54 -3.96
C HIS A 114 3.10 -5.58 -4.37
N GLN A 115 4.37 -5.34 -4.04
CA GLN A 115 5.43 -6.32 -4.30
C GLN A 115 5.21 -7.66 -3.57
N ASN A 116 4.71 -7.64 -2.32
CA ASN A 116 4.42 -8.89 -1.59
C ASN A 116 3.32 -9.67 -2.30
N TRP A 117 2.22 -9.00 -2.64
CA TRP A 117 1.06 -9.62 -3.28
C TRP A 117 1.40 -10.15 -4.68
N GLU A 118 2.12 -9.41 -5.51
CA GLU A 118 2.62 -9.92 -6.80
C GLU A 118 3.43 -11.21 -6.62
N LEU A 119 4.34 -11.25 -5.63
CA LEU A 119 5.17 -12.42 -5.35
C LEU A 119 4.36 -13.59 -4.80
N ILE A 120 3.34 -13.34 -3.97
CA ILE A 120 2.39 -14.37 -3.51
C ILE A 120 1.65 -14.97 -4.72
N GLY A 121 1.25 -14.13 -5.68
CA GLY A 121 0.67 -14.54 -6.95
C GLY A 121 1.61 -15.42 -7.77
N GLN A 122 2.90 -15.08 -7.84
CA GLN A 122 3.89 -15.90 -8.51
C GLN A 122 4.13 -17.24 -7.80
N VAL A 123 4.23 -17.24 -6.47
CA VAL A 123 4.42 -18.44 -5.65
C VAL A 123 3.23 -19.39 -5.80
N SER A 124 2.00 -18.89 -5.75
CA SER A 124 0.79 -19.72 -5.89
C SER A 124 0.74 -20.49 -7.22
N LYS A 125 1.24 -19.90 -8.32
CA LYS A 125 1.33 -20.53 -9.64
C LYS A 125 2.40 -21.62 -9.75
N GLN A 126 3.35 -21.67 -8.82
CA GLN A 126 4.49 -22.59 -8.82
C GLN A 126 4.38 -23.69 -7.75
N LEU A 127 3.36 -23.62 -6.88
CA LEU A 127 3.05 -24.64 -5.88
C LEU A 127 1.95 -25.56 -6.38
N ASP A 128 1.86 -26.73 -5.74
CA ASP A 128 0.73 -27.64 -5.83
C ASP A 128 0.08 -27.83 -4.45
N GLY A 129 -1.16 -28.32 -4.42
CA GLY A 129 -1.87 -28.70 -3.20
C GLY A 129 -2.46 -27.52 -2.42
N ASP A 130 -2.77 -27.75 -1.14
CA ASP A 130 -3.57 -26.84 -0.31
C ASP A 130 -2.96 -25.44 -0.15
N MET A 131 -1.62 -25.36 -0.11
CA MET A 131 -0.92 -24.07 -0.04
C MET A 131 -1.10 -23.27 -1.33
N ALA A 132 -1.00 -23.90 -2.51
CA ALA A 132 -1.21 -23.22 -3.79
C ALA A 132 -2.64 -22.65 -3.89
N ILE A 133 -3.63 -23.46 -3.48
CA ILE A 133 -5.05 -23.09 -3.50
C ILE A 133 -5.28 -21.91 -2.54
N ALA A 134 -4.81 -22.00 -1.29
CA ALA A 134 -5.01 -20.95 -0.31
C ALA A 134 -4.38 -19.61 -0.75
N LEU A 135 -3.15 -19.63 -1.25
CA LEU A 135 -2.46 -18.43 -1.74
C LEU A 135 -3.14 -17.86 -2.99
N SER A 136 -3.57 -18.70 -3.93
CA SER A 136 -4.26 -18.24 -5.14
C SER A 136 -5.61 -17.59 -4.82
N GLU A 137 -6.35 -18.13 -3.85
CA GLU A 137 -7.63 -17.57 -3.41
C GLU A 137 -7.45 -16.25 -2.66
N ALA A 138 -6.43 -16.16 -1.79
CA ALA A 138 -6.10 -14.93 -1.09
C ALA A 138 -5.69 -13.82 -2.07
N HIS A 139 -4.73 -14.12 -2.96
CA HIS A 139 -4.28 -13.20 -4.00
C HIS A 139 -5.44 -12.70 -4.88
N GLY A 140 -6.34 -13.59 -5.30
CA GLY A 140 -7.49 -13.21 -6.13
C GLY A 140 -8.49 -12.27 -5.46
N LYS A 141 -8.45 -12.12 -4.13
CA LYS A 141 -9.29 -11.18 -3.37
C LYS A 141 -8.63 -9.81 -3.19
N VAL A 142 -7.30 -9.72 -3.28
CA VAL A 142 -6.52 -8.56 -2.80
C VAL A 142 -5.80 -7.83 -3.94
N GLU A 143 -5.18 -8.56 -4.88
CA GLU A 143 -4.27 -8.01 -5.88
C GLU A 143 -4.83 -6.81 -6.66
N GLU A 144 -6.12 -6.86 -7.02
CA GLU A 144 -6.73 -5.77 -7.79
C GLU A 144 -6.86 -4.48 -6.97
N GLU A 145 -7.09 -4.58 -5.66
CA GLU A 145 -7.14 -3.43 -4.75
C GLU A 145 -5.73 -2.85 -4.54
N GLU A 146 -4.73 -3.71 -4.35
CA GLU A 146 -3.31 -3.32 -4.22
C GLU A 146 -2.76 -2.60 -5.48
N ASP A 147 -3.15 -3.07 -6.67
CA ASP A 147 -2.85 -2.36 -7.91
C ASP A 147 -3.41 -0.93 -7.87
N GLN A 148 -4.65 -0.75 -7.40
CA GLN A 148 -5.25 0.59 -7.28
C GLN A 148 -4.49 1.43 -6.25
N HIS A 149 -4.27 0.91 -5.05
CA HIS A 149 -3.61 1.63 -3.96
C HIS A 149 -2.27 2.22 -4.42
N LEU A 150 -1.44 1.40 -5.07
CA LEU A 150 -0.14 1.83 -5.59
C LEU A 150 -0.27 2.93 -6.66
N TYR A 151 -1.03 2.68 -7.72
CA TYR A 151 -1.07 3.62 -8.85
C TYR A 151 -1.78 4.93 -8.49
N HIS A 152 -2.84 4.86 -7.70
CA HIS A 152 -3.60 6.03 -7.29
C HIS A 152 -2.79 6.89 -6.31
N THR A 153 -2.15 6.29 -5.31
CA THR A 153 -1.32 7.02 -4.34
C THR A 153 -0.11 7.68 -5.03
N MET A 154 0.52 7.01 -6.02
CA MET A 154 1.56 7.67 -6.84
C MET A 154 1.04 8.90 -7.60
N GLY A 155 -0.22 8.84 -8.07
CA GLY A 155 -0.91 9.98 -8.66
C GLY A 155 -1.10 11.12 -7.64
N TRP A 156 -1.62 10.80 -6.46
CA TRP A 156 -1.85 11.76 -5.39
C TRP A 156 -0.56 12.46 -4.95
N ALA A 157 0.49 11.70 -4.65
CA ALA A 157 1.79 12.26 -4.25
C ALA A 157 2.34 13.23 -5.31
N ARG A 158 2.22 12.88 -6.59
CA ARG A 158 2.65 13.75 -7.70
C ARG A 158 1.87 15.06 -7.72
N GLU A 159 0.54 15.00 -7.69
CA GLU A 159 -0.30 16.19 -7.87
C GLU A 159 -0.25 17.12 -6.65
N LEU A 160 -0.12 16.57 -5.44
CA LEU A 160 0.12 17.35 -4.22
C LEU A 160 1.45 18.11 -4.29
N TRP A 161 2.52 17.47 -4.78
CA TRP A 161 3.79 18.15 -4.98
C TRP A 161 3.68 19.27 -6.01
N ILE A 162 3.02 19.02 -7.15
CA ILE A 162 2.77 20.02 -8.19
C ILE A 162 2.03 21.24 -7.59
N GLU A 163 0.98 21.01 -6.79
CA GLU A 163 0.26 22.07 -6.09
C GLU A 163 1.19 22.86 -5.16
N SER A 164 1.99 22.18 -4.35
CA SER A 164 2.92 22.83 -3.40
C SER A 164 3.98 23.70 -4.10
N LEU A 165 4.33 23.38 -5.35
CA LEU A 165 5.27 24.12 -6.17
C LEU A 165 4.61 25.34 -6.87
N GLY A 166 3.31 25.56 -6.65
CA GLY A 166 2.55 26.67 -7.26
C GLY A 166 2.20 26.43 -8.72
N MET A 167 2.22 25.17 -9.17
CA MET A 167 1.82 24.78 -10.52
C MET A 167 0.37 24.29 -10.54
N PRO A 168 -0.36 24.36 -11.67
CA PRO A 168 -1.72 23.83 -11.77
C PRO A 168 -1.73 22.31 -11.55
N ALA A 169 -2.37 21.84 -10.48
CA ALA A 169 -2.52 20.43 -10.11
C ALA A 169 -3.90 19.88 -10.50
N VAL A 170 -3.99 18.56 -10.72
CA VAL A 170 -5.24 17.84 -10.97
C VAL A 170 -5.51 16.95 -9.76
N LEU A 171 -6.41 17.36 -8.88
CA LEU A 171 -6.78 16.63 -7.66
C LEU A 171 -8.31 16.40 -7.66
N PRO A 172 -8.80 15.16 -7.51
CA PRO A 172 -8.06 13.88 -7.48
C PRO A 172 -7.23 13.61 -8.76
N PRO A 173 -6.18 12.77 -8.68
CA PRO A 173 -5.32 12.50 -9.82
C PRO A 173 -6.06 11.70 -10.92
N PRO A 174 -5.63 11.78 -12.19
CA PRO A 174 -6.24 11.03 -13.29
C PRO A 174 -6.32 9.52 -13.06
N GLU A 175 -5.33 8.96 -12.34
CA GLU A 175 -5.29 7.55 -11.95
C GLU A 175 -6.51 7.15 -11.10
N GLU A 176 -6.86 7.98 -10.11
CA GLU A 176 -8.02 7.79 -9.23
C GLU A 176 -9.33 7.90 -10.02
N GLU A 177 -9.50 9.01 -10.74
CA GLU A 177 -10.72 9.28 -11.53
C GLU A 177 -11.01 8.18 -12.56
N LYS A 178 -9.96 7.62 -13.17
CA LYS A 178 -10.06 6.55 -14.17
C LYS A 178 -10.03 5.15 -13.56
N LYS A 179 -9.88 5.03 -12.23
CA LYS A 179 -9.88 3.78 -11.47
C LYS A 179 -8.89 2.77 -12.04
N VAL A 180 -7.65 3.23 -12.29
CA VAL A 180 -6.63 2.43 -12.98
C VAL A 180 -6.17 1.26 -12.11
N LYS A 181 -5.94 0.11 -12.76
CA LYS A 181 -5.56 -1.15 -12.09
C LYS A 181 -4.34 -1.81 -12.74
N THR A 182 -3.61 -1.08 -13.59
CA THR A 182 -2.46 -1.62 -14.32
C THR A 182 -1.42 -0.54 -14.54
N ALA A 183 -0.15 -0.91 -14.58
CA ALA A 183 0.94 0.01 -14.87
C ALA A 183 0.76 0.77 -16.21
N ILE A 184 0.27 0.09 -17.25
CA ILE A 184 -0.01 0.73 -18.55
C ILE A 184 -1.19 1.70 -18.44
N GLY A 185 -2.23 1.33 -17.69
CA GLY A 185 -3.37 2.20 -17.40
C GLY A 185 -2.94 3.46 -16.65
N ALA A 186 -2.14 3.31 -15.60
CA ALA A 186 -1.59 4.41 -14.82
C ALA A 186 -0.73 5.34 -15.69
N ALA A 187 0.15 4.80 -16.54
CA ALA A 187 0.95 5.58 -17.48
C ALA A 187 0.07 6.40 -18.44
N ARG A 188 -0.96 5.80 -19.02
CA ARG A 188 -1.91 6.50 -19.91
C ARG A 188 -2.74 7.56 -19.19
N ALA A 189 -3.17 7.28 -17.96
CA ALA A 189 -3.89 8.24 -17.13
C ALA A 189 -3.01 9.46 -16.81
N LYS A 190 -1.76 9.22 -16.41
CA LYS A 190 -0.75 10.27 -16.20
C LYS A 190 -0.52 11.13 -17.45
N GLU A 191 -0.41 10.52 -18.63
CA GLU A 191 -0.26 11.25 -19.90
C GLU A 191 -1.47 12.15 -20.20
N SER A 192 -2.69 11.68 -19.91
CA SER A 192 -3.92 12.44 -20.15
C SER A 192 -4.16 13.59 -19.15
N ARG A 193 -3.28 13.78 -18.16
CA ARG A 193 -3.38 14.84 -17.18
C ARG A 193 -3.54 16.23 -17.80
N GLU A 194 -2.85 16.50 -18.91
CA GLU A 194 -2.93 17.81 -19.60
C GLU A 194 -4.35 18.12 -20.11
N GLU A 195 -5.17 17.11 -20.37
CA GLU A 195 -6.56 17.27 -20.81
C GLU A 195 -7.50 17.64 -19.65
N MET A 196 -7.02 17.55 -18.40
CA MET A 196 -7.77 17.80 -17.16
C MET A 196 -7.39 19.14 -16.48
N LEU A 197 -6.47 19.92 -17.08
CA LEU A 197 -6.07 21.26 -16.64
C LEU A 197 -6.98 22.35 -17.23
#